data_AF-A0A4Y9L3G5-F1
#
_entry.id   AF-A0A4Y9L3G5-F1
#
_cell.length_a   1.000
_cell.length_b   1.000
_cell.length_c   1.000
_cell.angle_alpha   90.00
_cell.angle_beta   90.00
_cell.angle_gamma   90.00
#
_symmetry.space_group_name_H-M   'P 1'
#
loop_
_entity.id
_entity.type
_entity.pdbx_description
1 polymer ?
#
loop_
_entity_poly.entity_id
_entity_poly.type
_entity_poly.pdbx_seq_one_letter_code
_entity_poly.pdbx_strand_id
1 'polypeptide(L)' 'MRVTVEGVETASQAAFLDTADGHQVQGVFFGRPVPTSELGASILAGFARAMPPASPMTKLHVDNATAER' A
#
# COMPACT_ATOMS: atom_id res chain seq x y z
N MET A 1 -3.01 14.25 -19.53
CA MET A 1 -4.05 13.19 -19.69
C MET A 1 -3.59 11.99 -18.87
N ARG A 2 -4.48 11.37 -18.07
CA ARG A 2 -4.15 10.18 -17.27
C ARG A 2 -4.32 8.93 -18.14
N VAL A 3 -3.28 8.10 -18.23
CA VAL A 3 -3.30 6.85 -19.02
C VAL A 3 -3.22 5.65 -18.09
N THR A 4 -4.15 4.71 -18.25
CA THR A 4 -4.11 3.40 -17.61
C THR A 4 -3.69 2.36 -18.64
N VAL A 5 -2.66 1.57 -18.30
CA VAL A 5 -2.23 0.43 -19.11
C VAL A 5 -2.81 -0.85 -18.50
N GLU A 6 -3.66 -1.54 -19.25
CA GLU A 6 -4.32 -2.78 -18.83
C GLU A 6 -3.62 -4.01 -19.43
N GLY A 7 -3.80 -5.17 -18.79
CA GLY A 7 -3.24 -6.44 -19.25
C GLY A 7 -1.75 -6.64 -18.93
N VAL A 8 -1.26 -6.06 -17.82
CA VAL A 8 0.13 -6.31 -17.38
C VAL A 8 0.24 -7.66 -16.67
N GLU A 9 0.98 -8.58 -17.28
CA GLU A 9 1.09 -9.98 -16.84
C GLU A 9 2.48 -10.34 -16.31
N THR A 10 3.52 -9.57 -16.65
CA THR A 10 4.90 -9.88 -16.27
C THR A 10 5.66 -8.72 -15.61
N ALA A 11 6.71 -9.06 -14.86
CA ALA A 11 7.63 -8.08 -14.29
C ALA A 11 8.35 -7.26 -15.36
N SER A 12 8.67 -7.86 -16.50
CA SER A 12 9.33 -7.16 -17.61
C SER A 12 8.41 -6.11 -18.25
N GLN A 13 7.11 -6.40 -18.38
CA GLN A 13 6.12 -5.43 -18.83
C GLN A 13 5.97 -4.28 -17.83
N ALA A 14 5.88 -4.58 -16.53
CA ALA A 14 5.81 -3.55 -15.49
C ALA A 14 7.05 -2.63 -15.50
N ALA A 15 8.25 -3.20 -15.60
CA ALA A 15 9.50 -2.43 -15.66
C ALA A 15 9.59 -1.56 -16.92
N PHE A 16 9.08 -2.04 -18.07
CA PHE A 16 8.99 -1.21 -19.27
C PHE A 16 8.08 0.01 -19.06
N LEU A 17 6.91 -0.19 -18.44
CA LEU A 17 5.94 0.88 -18.22
C LEU A 17 6.41 1.95 -17.24
N ASP A 18 7.23 1.57 -16.25
CA ASP A 18 7.88 2.50 -15.31
C ASP A 18 8.76 3.53 -16.04
N THR A 19 9.35 3.15 -17.17
CA THR A 19 10.18 4.03 -18.01
C THR A 19 9.40 4.87 -19.01
N ALA A 20 8.10 4.61 -19.18
CA ALA A 20 7.28 5.15 -20.26
C ALA A 20 6.24 6.19 -19.80
N ASP A 21 6.36 6.74 -18.59
CA ASP A 21 5.39 7.65 -17.96
C ASP A 21 3.94 7.11 -17.93
N GLY A 22 3.80 5.78 -17.79
CA GLY A 22 2.51 5.16 -17.50
C GLY A 22 1.99 5.64 -16.15
N HIS A 23 0.79 6.20 -16.09
CA HIS A 23 0.28 6.79 -14.84
C HIS A 23 -0.34 5.74 -13.92
N GLN A 24 -0.98 4.73 -14.52
CA GLN A 24 -1.61 3.63 -13.82
C GLN A 24 -1.48 2.33 -14.59
N VAL A 25 -1.50 1.23 -13.85
CA VAL A 25 -1.36 -0.12 -14.39
C VAL A 25 -2.40 -1.04 -13.78
N GLN A 26 -2.93 -1.96 -14.60
CA GLN A 26 -3.79 -3.05 -14.16
C GLN A 26 -3.40 -4.34 -14.89
N GLY A 27 -3.33 -5.44 -14.17
CA GLY A 27 -3.16 -6.75 -14.77
C GLY A 27 -2.83 -7.81 -13.74
N VAL A 28 -2.79 -9.07 -14.19
CA VAL A 28 -2.61 -10.24 -13.31
C VAL A 28 -1.26 -10.25 -12.58
N PHE A 29 -0.27 -9.49 -13.08
CA PHE A 29 0.99 -9.26 -12.37
C PHE A 29 0.80 -8.52 -11.05
N PHE A 30 -0.15 -7.59 -10.98
CA PHE A 30 -0.41 -6.76 -9.80
C PHE A 30 -1.50 -7.35 -8.89
N GLY A 31 -2.42 -8.14 -9.44
CA GLY A 31 -3.45 -8.80 -8.65
C GLY A 31 -4.46 -9.55 -9.52
N ARG A 32 -5.15 -10.51 -8.93
CA ARG A 32 -6.26 -11.22 -9.58
C ARG A 32 -7.60 -10.52 -9.29
N PRO A 33 -8.63 -10.70 -10.13
CA PRO A 33 -9.98 -10.28 -9.78
C PRO A 33 -10.39 -10.84 -8.41
N VAL A 34 -10.93 -9.96 -7.56
CA VAL A 34 -11.32 -10.30 -6.19
C VAL A 34 -12.84 -10.23 -6.07
N PRO A 35 -13.50 -11.20 -5.42
CA PRO A 35 -14.92 -11.09 -5.09
C PRO A 35 -15.21 -9.84 -4.27
N THR A 36 -16.36 -9.20 -4.50
CA THR A 36 -16.73 -7.95 -3.79
C THR A 36 -16.71 -8.10 -2.27
N SER A 37 -17.12 -9.26 -1.75
CA SER A 37 -17.11 -9.58 -0.31
C SER A 37 -15.70 -9.58 0.30
N GLU A 38 -14.66 -9.77 -0.51
CA GLU A 38 -13.26 -9.89 -0.08
C GLU A 38 -12.42 -8.65 -0.42
N LEU A 39 -12.99 -7.69 -1.16
CA LEU A 39 -12.27 -6.52 -1.66
C LEU A 39 -11.64 -5.71 -0.52
N GLY A 40 -12.42 -5.40 0.52
CA GLY A 40 -11.93 -4.62 1.67
C GLY A 40 -10.78 -5.31 2.40
N ALA A 41 -10.89 -6.61 2.65
CA ALA A 41 -9.84 -7.41 3.29
C ALA A 41 -8.57 -7.47 2.42
N SER A 42 -8.73 -7.61 1.09
CA SER A 42 -7.62 -7.65 0.15
C SER A 42 -6.86 -6.33 0.07
N ILE A 43 -7.58 -5.20 0.06
CA ILE A 43 -6.99 -3.86 0.11
C ILE A 43 -6.21 -3.66 1.41
N LEU A 44 -6.81 -3.99 2.56
CA LEU A 44 -6.15 -3.83 3.87
C LEU A 44 -4.90 -4.71 3.99
N ALA A 45 -4.96 -5.95 3.52
CA ALA A 45 -3.80 -6.85 3.49
C ALA A 45 -2.69 -6.32 2.56
N GLY A 46 -3.05 -5.74 1.41
CA GLY A 46 -2.11 -5.08 0.51
C GLY A 46 -1.40 -3.90 1.17
N PHE A 47 -2.16 -3.04 1.83
CA PHE A 47 -1.63 -1.91 2.59
C PHE A 47 -0.66 -2.35 3.69
N ALA A 48 -1.04 -3.36 4.49
CA ALA A 48 -0.20 -3.86 5.57
C ALA A 48 1.14 -4.46 5.08
N ARG A 49 1.19 -5.02 3.86
CA ARG A 49 2.43 -5.52 3.25
C ARG A 49 3.32 -4.40 2.70
N ALA A 50 2.73 -3.32 2.21
CA ALA A 50 3.45 -2.22 1.58
C ALA A 50 4.02 -1.23 2.61
N MET A 51 3.37 -1.10 3.76
CA MET A 51 3.83 -0.21 4.82
C MET A 51 5.01 -0.81 5.58
N PRO A 52 6.05 -0.01 5.92
CA PRO A 52 7.07 -0.44 6.85
C PRO A 52 6.42 -0.76 8.22
N PRO A 53 7.01 -1.68 9.01
CA PRO A 53 6.51 -1.97 10.34
C PRO A 53 6.47 -0.69 11.17
N ALA A 54 5.35 -0.44 11.84
CA ALA A 54 5.22 0.71 12.72
C ALA A 54 6.35 0.68 13.74
N SER A 55 7.10 1.78 13.87
CA SER A 55 8.07 1.92 14.95
C SER A 55 7.34 1.72 16.28
N PRO A 56 7.91 0.96 17.24
CA PRO A 56 7.26 0.76 18.52
C PRO A 56 7.05 2.14 19.16
N MET A 57 5.79 2.51 19.40
CA MET A 57 5.45 3.71 20.16
C MET A 57 6.23 3.66 21.47
N THR A 58 7.19 4.56 21.65
CA THR A 58 7.85 4.73 22.93
C THR A 58 6.79 5.24 23.90
N LYS A 59 6.63 4.53 25.01
CA LYS A 59 5.66 4.82 26.08
C LYS A 59 5.75 6.32 26.40
N LEU A 60 4.64 7.05 26.23
CA LEU A 60 4.55 8.46 26.63
C LEU A 60 4.82 8.52 28.14
N HIS A 61 5.97 9.06 28.55
CA HIS A 61 6.23 9.37 29.95
C HIS A 61 5.33 10.54 30.33
N VAL A 62 4.28 10.24 31.08
CA VAL A 62 3.46 11.25 31.74
C VAL A 62 4.16 11.59 33.06
N ASP A 63 5.06 12.58 33.00
CA ASP A 63 5.64 13.16 34.22
C ASP A 63 4.57 14.05 34.87
N ASN A 64 4.06 13.59 36.00
CA ASN A 64 3.04 14.29 36.77
C ASN A 64 3.70 15.47 37.50
N ALA A 65 3.61 16.67 36.94
CA ALA A 65 4.07 17.88 37.59
C ALA A 65 3.06 18.33 38.67
N THR A 66 3.62 18.60 39.86
CA THR A 66 3.08 19.45 40.94
C THR A 66 1.86 18.99 41.74
N ALA A 67 2.12 18.58 42.99
CA ALA A 67 1.39 19.06 44.16
C ALA A 67 2.20 18.78 45.44
N GLU A 68 3.28 19.54 45.65
CA GLU A 68 3.82 19.73 47.01
C GLU A 68 3.00 20.81 47.71
N ARG A 69 2.70 20.56 48.99
CA ARG A 69 1.86 21.37 49.87
C ARG A 69 2.70 21.85 51.05
#